data_AF-A0AAD9WU40-F1
#
_entry.id   AF-A0AAD9WU40-F1
#
_cell.length_a   1.000
_cell.length_b   1.000
_cell.length_c   1.000
_cell.angle_alpha   90.00
_cell.angle_beta   90.00
_cell.angle_gamma   90.00
#
_symmetry.space_group_name_H-M   'P 1'
#
loop_
_entity.id
_entity.type
_entity.pdbx_description
1 polymer ?
#
loop_
_entity_poly.entity_id
_entity_poly.type
_entity_poly.pdbx_seq_one_letter_code
_entity_poly.pdbx_strand_id
1 'polypeptide(L)'
;MFSMLRSISKGWNEDLVRSSFSTDVAFLIISIPCTDNLISDYLVWHYDKWGSYSVKSGYRLGFSLALNPSFLGLSGSDSWWKYLWRTQIPVKVKLFLWRACHDWVHVYQNLVGIGVVMDSRCPICKGRHETNLHALWCCPMLKLIRVICQFMKGLKSEG
;
A
#
# COMPACT_ATOMS: atom_id res chain seq x y z
N MET A 1 -7.41 20.10 12.19
CA MET A 1 -7.61 18.65 11.91
C MET A 1 -8.95 18.28 12.52
N PHE A 2 -10.00 18.15 11.72
CA PHE A 2 -11.37 17.96 12.22
C PHE A 2 -11.54 16.51 12.68
N SER A 3 -11.82 16.31 13.97
CA SER A 3 -12.23 15.01 14.48
C SER A 3 -13.60 14.66 13.88
N MET A 4 -13.67 13.63 13.05
CA MET A 4 -14.92 13.12 12.46
C MET A 4 -15.76 12.29 13.45
N LEU A 5 -15.25 12.10 14.67
CA LEU A 5 -15.94 11.49 15.78
C LEU A 5 -16.66 12.58 16.58
N ARG A 6 -17.92 12.34 16.97
CA ARG A 6 -18.61 13.25 17.89
C ARG A 6 -17.87 13.26 19.23
N SER A 7 -17.52 14.45 19.70
CA SER A 7 -16.78 14.64 20.97
C SER A 7 -17.56 14.21 22.22
N ILE A 8 -18.89 14.02 22.12
CA ILE A 8 -19.79 13.85 23.28
C ILE A 8 -20.68 12.60 23.13
N SER A 9 -20.87 12.07 21.93
CA SER A 9 -21.63 10.82 21.70
C SER A 9 -20.78 9.81 20.95
N LYS A 10 -20.79 8.57 21.43
CA LYS A 10 -20.01 7.43 20.91
C LYS A 10 -20.46 7.03 19.50
N GLY A 11 -19.99 7.74 18.49
CA GLY A 11 -20.33 7.43 17.10
C GLY A 11 -19.78 8.46 16.11
N TRP A 12 -19.86 8.11 14.83
CA TRP A 12 -19.55 9.00 13.73
C TRP A 12 -20.39 10.27 13.81
N ASN A 13 -19.78 11.42 13.54
CA ASN A 13 -20.53 12.63 13.26
C ASN A 13 -21.12 12.51 11.84
N GLU A 14 -22.25 11.81 11.71
CA GLU A 14 -22.85 11.51 10.41
C GLU A 14 -23.04 12.75 9.54
N ASP A 15 -23.46 13.87 10.15
CA ASP A 15 -23.67 15.13 9.44
C ASP A 15 -22.36 15.64 8.82
N LEU A 16 -21.27 15.61 9.59
CA LEU A 16 -19.94 15.99 9.12
C LEU A 16 -19.37 15.00 8.10
N VAL A 17 -19.62 13.71 8.27
CA VAL A 17 -19.16 12.67 7.32
C VAL A 17 -19.90 12.82 5.99
N ARG A 18 -21.23 12.99 6.02
CA ARG A 18 -22.05 13.19 4.83
C ARG A 18 -21.75 14.52 4.13
N SER A 19 -21.35 15.57 4.86
CA SER A 19 -20.93 16.83 4.26
C SER A 19 -19.51 16.81 3.69
N SER A 20 -18.65 15.89 4.18
CA SER A 20 -17.23 15.83 3.80
C SER A 20 -16.93 14.84 2.67
N PHE A 21 -17.77 13.82 2.48
CA PHE A 21 -17.54 12.75 1.50
C PHE A 21 -18.74 12.55 0.57
N SER A 22 -18.49 11.91 -0.58
CA SER A 22 -19.58 11.47 -1.47
C SER A 22 -20.48 10.45 -0.78
N THR A 23 -21.74 10.36 -1.20
CA THR A 23 -22.77 9.53 -0.56
C THR A 23 -22.33 8.08 -0.36
N ASP A 24 -21.69 7.48 -1.37
CA ASP A 24 -21.20 6.09 -1.31
C ASP A 24 -20.11 5.90 -0.25
N VAL A 25 -19.17 6.84 -0.18
CA VAL A 25 -18.05 6.81 0.77
C VAL A 25 -18.52 7.12 2.18
N ALA A 26 -19.41 8.09 2.33
CA ALA A 26 -20.01 8.43 3.62
C ALA A 26 -20.77 7.23 4.20
N PHE A 27 -21.51 6.49 3.37
CA PHE A 27 -22.20 5.28 3.79
C PHE A 27 -21.23 4.19 4.29
N LEU A 28 -20.15 3.95 3.54
CA LEU A 28 -19.12 3.00 3.96
C LEU A 28 -18.46 3.39 5.28
N ILE A 29 -18.15 4.68 5.47
CA ILE A 29 -17.54 5.18 6.71
C ILE A 29 -18.49 4.98 7.90
N ILE A 30 -19.76 5.36 7.76
CA ILE A 30 -20.77 5.22 8.83
C ILE A 30 -21.02 3.74 9.17
N SER A 31 -20.87 2.84 8.20
CA SER A 31 -21.03 1.39 8.41
C SER A 31 -19.91 0.76 9.26
N ILE A 32 -18.79 1.46 9.47
CA ILE A 32 -17.69 0.98 10.33
C ILE A 32 -18.17 1.06 11.79
N PRO A 33 -18.27 -0.08 12.51
CA PRO A 33 -18.71 -0.07 13.89
C PRO A 33 -17.78 0.77 14.76
N CYS A 34 -18.32 1.79 15.44
CA CYS A 34 -17.61 2.43 16.54
C CYS A 34 -17.74 1.54 17.77
N THR A 35 -16.61 1.08 18.31
CA THR A 35 -16.58 0.25 19.51
C THR A 35 -17.10 1.06 20.72
N ASP A 36 -18.06 0.51 21.47
CA ASP A 36 -18.64 1.15 22.67
C ASP A 36 -17.69 1.22 23.87
N ASN A 37 -16.65 0.40 23.85
CA ASN A 37 -15.62 0.32 24.86
C ASN A 37 -14.58 1.42 24.61
N LEU A 38 -14.59 2.48 25.44
CA LEU A 38 -13.48 3.43 25.54
C LEU A 38 -12.25 2.73 26.14
N ILE A 39 -11.63 1.86 25.37
CA ILE A 39 -10.27 1.43 25.66
C ILE A 39 -9.39 2.61 25.24
N SER A 40 -8.70 3.21 26.21
CA SER A 40 -7.67 4.20 25.88
C SER A 40 -6.68 3.58 24.91
N ASP A 41 -6.30 4.32 23.87
CA ASP A 41 -5.24 3.89 22.96
C ASP A 41 -4.02 3.45 23.79
N TYR A 42 -3.48 2.29 23.45
CA TYR A 42 -2.30 1.73 24.11
C TYR A 42 -1.29 1.30 23.06
N LEU A 43 -0.01 1.38 23.42
CA LEU A 43 1.08 0.98 22.54
C LEU A 43 1.10 -0.54 22.40
N VAL A 44 1.06 -1.01 21.16
CA VAL A 44 1.10 -2.43 20.80
C VAL A 44 2.40 -2.73 20.05
N TRP A 45 3.18 -3.67 20.55
CA TRP A 45 4.38 -4.18 19.90
C TRP A 45 4.00 -5.24 18.86
N HIS A 46 4.01 -4.85 17.57
CA HIS A 46 3.62 -5.71 16.45
C HIS A 46 4.40 -7.03 16.34
N TYR A 47 5.64 -7.07 16.85
CA TYR A 47 6.50 -8.27 16.77
C TYR A 47 6.35 -9.22 17.96
N ASP A 48 5.24 -9.12 18.69
CA ASP A 48 4.83 -10.08 19.70
C ASP A 48 3.33 -10.38 19.59
N LYS A 49 2.96 -11.64 19.83
CA LYS A 49 1.58 -12.11 19.68
C LYS A 49 0.60 -11.50 20.69
N TRP A 50 1.10 -10.99 21.82
CA TRP A 50 0.29 -10.30 22.82
C TRP A 50 0.50 -8.79 22.79
N GLY A 51 1.19 -8.26 21.77
CA GLY A 51 1.44 -6.83 21.65
C GLY A 51 2.38 -6.27 22.70
N SER A 52 3.09 -7.12 23.45
CA SER A 52 3.96 -6.68 24.54
C SER A 52 5.43 -6.61 24.09
N TYR A 53 6.10 -5.52 24.44
CA TYR A 53 7.53 -5.39 24.18
C TYR A 53 8.34 -6.25 25.16
N SER A 54 9.36 -6.95 24.65
CA SER A 54 10.36 -7.63 25.47
C SER A 54 11.75 -7.43 24.86
N VAL A 55 12.79 -7.47 25.70
CA VAL A 55 14.19 -7.41 25.22
C VAL A 55 14.46 -8.52 24.20
N LYS A 56 13.88 -9.71 24.39
CA LYS A 56 13.99 -10.85 23.46
C LYS A 56 13.33 -10.55 22.11
N SER A 57 12.12 -9.99 22.07
CA SER A 57 11.46 -9.63 20.81
C SER A 57 12.18 -8.48 20.10
N GLY A 58 12.64 -7.48 20.85
CA GLY A 58 13.48 -6.40 20.34
C GLY A 58 14.81 -6.89 19.76
N TYR A 59 15.51 -7.80 20.45
CA TYR A 59 16.75 -8.40 19.95
C TYR A 59 16.51 -9.24 18.71
N ARG A 60 15.45 -10.07 18.67
CA ARG A 60 15.08 -10.84 17.47
C ARG A 60 14.81 -9.93 16.28
N LEU A 61 14.11 -8.82 16.49
CA LEU A 61 13.91 -7.81 15.45
C LEU A 61 15.25 -7.23 15.01
N GLY A 62 16.04 -6.66 15.92
CA GLY A 62 17.35 -6.07 15.59
C GLY A 62 18.28 -7.03 14.86
N PHE A 63 18.34 -8.29 15.30
CA PHE A 63 19.10 -9.35 14.64
C PHE A 63 18.56 -9.70 13.25
N SER A 64 17.23 -9.82 13.10
CA SER A 64 16.60 -10.05 11.78
C SER A 64 16.84 -8.89 10.81
N LEU A 65 16.88 -7.66 11.30
CA LEU A 65 17.17 -6.46 10.51
C LEU A 65 18.64 -6.37 10.10
N ALA A 66 19.55 -6.80 10.97
CA ALA A 66 20.96 -6.89 10.66
C ALA A 66 21.25 -7.95 9.57
N LEU A 67 20.54 -9.08 9.62
CA LEU A 67 20.68 -10.16 8.63
C LEU A 67 19.92 -9.89 7.32
N ASN A 68 18.78 -9.21 7.38
CA ASN A 68 17.95 -8.86 6.25
C ASN A 68 17.42 -7.42 6.40
N PRO A 69 18.20 -6.41 6.00
CA PRO A 69 17.75 -5.01 6.02
C PRO A 69 16.55 -4.75 5.10
N SER A 70 16.17 -5.73 4.27
CA SER A 70 15.05 -5.68 3.33
C SER A 70 13.70 -5.59 4.06
N PHE A 71 13.62 -6.07 5.31
CA PHE A 71 12.39 -6.05 6.11
C PHE A 71 11.92 -4.65 6.50
N LEU A 72 12.80 -3.63 6.46
CA LEU A 72 12.43 -2.22 6.64
C LEU A 72 12.42 -1.43 5.32
N GLY A 73 12.58 -2.11 4.18
CA GLY A 73 12.84 -1.43 2.90
C GLY A 73 14.20 -0.74 2.83
N LEU A 74 15.12 -1.05 3.76
CA LEU A 74 16.44 -0.41 3.90
C LEU A 74 17.57 -1.19 3.21
N SER A 75 17.29 -2.32 2.56
CA SER A 75 18.33 -3.11 1.88
C SER A 75 18.62 -2.66 0.46
N GLY A 76 19.90 -2.37 0.22
CA GLY A 76 20.60 -2.53 -1.07
C GLY A 76 20.25 -1.57 -2.21
N SER A 77 19.15 -0.84 -2.12
CA SER A 77 18.60 -0.01 -3.21
C SER A 77 18.77 1.49 -3.01
N ASP A 78 19.50 1.91 -1.99
CA ASP A 78 19.69 3.33 -1.66
C ASP A 78 20.29 4.10 -2.86
N SER A 79 21.11 3.44 -3.69
CA SER A 79 21.61 3.99 -4.95
C SER A 79 20.54 4.16 -6.03
N TRP A 80 19.65 3.16 -6.21
CA TRP A 80 18.53 3.23 -7.15
C TRP A 80 17.51 4.29 -6.75
N TRP A 81 17.18 4.39 -5.45
CA TRP A 81 16.24 5.40 -4.97
C TRP A 81 16.82 6.80 -5.12
N LYS A 82 18.10 7.02 -4.79
CA LYS A 82 18.79 8.28 -5.07
C LYS A 82 18.73 8.65 -6.55
N TYR A 83 18.90 7.67 -7.44
CA TYR A 83 18.75 7.89 -8.88
C TYR A 83 17.32 8.28 -9.26
N LEU A 84 16.31 7.50 -8.84
CA LEU A 84 14.90 7.77 -9.14
C LEU A 84 14.47 9.17 -8.69
N TRP A 85 14.87 9.58 -7.48
CA TRP A 85 14.51 10.88 -6.93
C TRP A 85 15.19 12.04 -7.67
N ARG A 86 16.37 11.83 -8.28
CA ARG A 86 17.08 12.83 -9.11
C ARG A 86 16.50 13.01 -10.51
N THR A 87 15.71 12.06 -11.02
CA THR A 87 15.11 12.18 -12.36
C THR A 87 14.11 13.33 -12.47
N GLN A 88 13.97 13.95 -13.65
CA GLN A 88 12.99 15.02 -13.91
C GLN A 88 11.59 14.47 -14.26
N ILE A 89 11.16 13.42 -13.56
CA ILE A 89 9.85 12.79 -13.77
C ILE A 89 8.86 13.37 -12.75
N PRO A 90 7.57 13.55 -13.10
CA PRO A 90 6.55 13.98 -12.15
C PRO A 90 6.55 13.16 -10.85
N VAL A 91 6.45 13.85 -9.72
CA VAL A 91 6.49 13.23 -8.37
C VAL A 91 5.47 12.10 -8.21
N LYS A 92 4.29 12.24 -8.82
CA LYS A 92 3.25 11.19 -8.83
C LYS A 92 3.75 9.87 -9.39
N VAL A 93 4.56 9.90 -10.45
CA VAL A 93 5.14 8.69 -11.07
C VAL A 93 6.25 8.11 -10.20
N LYS A 94 7.08 8.96 -9.58
CA LYS A 94 8.12 8.50 -8.62
C LYS A 94 7.50 7.77 -7.43
N LEU A 95 6.45 8.34 -6.84
CA LEU A 95 5.71 7.72 -5.73
C LEU A 95 5.07 6.40 -6.16
N PHE A 96 4.52 6.35 -7.38
CA PHE A 96 3.95 5.12 -7.92
C PHE A 96 5.01 4.02 -8.10
N LEU A 97 6.16 4.34 -8.70
CA LEU A 97 7.28 3.40 -8.86
C LEU A 97 7.80 2.91 -7.50
N TRP A 98 7.94 3.82 -6.54
CA TRP A 98 8.34 3.46 -5.18
C TRP A 98 7.37 2.46 -4.55
N ARG A 99 6.05 2.73 -4.59
CA ARG A 99 5.02 1.80 -4.12
C ARG A 99 5.05 0.46 -4.86
N ALA A 100 5.28 0.48 -6.17
CA ALA A 100 5.32 -0.71 -7.01
C ALA A 100 6.52 -1.62 -6.72
N CYS A 101 7.68 -1.07 -6.37
CA CYS A 101 8.84 -1.89 -6.00
C CYS A 101 8.74 -2.46 -4.58
N HIS A 102 7.94 -1.86 -3.70
CA HIS A 102 7.74 -2.31 -2.33
C HIS A 102 6.53 -3.23 -2.15
N ASP A 103 5.90 -3.71 -3.22
CA ASP A 103 4.70 -4.56 -3.15
C ASP A 103 3.50 -3.91 -2.47
N TRP A 104 3.42 -2.57 -2.54
CA TRP A 104 2.31 -1.79 -1.98
C TRP A 104 1.19 -1.54 -2.98
N VAL A 105 1.39 -1.91 -4.24
CA VAL A 105 0.32 -1.85 -5.24
C VAL A 105 -0.61 -3.04 -5.03
N HIS A 106 -1.91 -2.78 -5.04
CA HIS A 106 -2.94 -3.81 -4.92
C HIS A 106 -2.98 -4.66 -6.19
N VAL A 107 -2.12 -5.68 -6.22
CA VAL A 107 -2.19 -6.78 -7.20
C VAL A 107 -2.72 -8.04 -6.54
N TYR A 108 -3.34 -8.93 -7.33
CA TYR A 108 -4.05 -10.09 -6.77
C TYR A 108 -3.11 -11.02 -5.99
N GLN A 109 -1.84 -11.12 -6.36
CA GLN A 109 -0.86 -11.90 -5.59
C GLN A 109 -0.60 -11.31 -4.20
N ASN A 110 -0.58 -9.98 -4.06
CA ASN A 110 -0.38 -9.31 -2.77
C ASN A 110 -1.63 -9.44 -1.89
N LEU A 111 -2.83 -9.43 -2.48
CA LEU A 111 -4.08 -9.68 -1.77
C LEU A 111 -4.15 -11.10 -1.20
N VAL A 112 -3.73 -12.11 -1.97
CA VAL A 112 -3.63 -13.50 -1.47
C VAL A 112 -2.61 -13.60 -0.33
N GLY A 113 -1.50 -12.87 -0.41
CA GLY A 113 -0.49 -12.80 0.65
C GLY A 113 -1.02 -12.24 1.97
N ILE A 114 -2.04 -11.38 1.94
CA ILE A 114 -2.69 -10.80 3.13
C ILE A 114 -3.90 -11.67 3.59
N GLY A 115 -4.14 -12.81 2.94
CA GLY A 115 -5.15 -13.79 3.35
C GLY A 115 -6.51 -13.65 2.68
N VAL A 116 -6.63 -12.84 1.62
CA VAL A 116 -7.87 -12.76 0.84
C VAL A 116 -7.98 -13.99 -0.07
N VAL A 117 -9.05 -14.77 0.07
CA VAL A 117 -9.27 -16.01 -0.71
C VAL A 117 -9.76 -15.65 -2.11
N MET A 118 -8.82 -15.56 -3.05
CA MET A 118 -9.07 -15.18 -4.46
C MET A 118 -8.13 -15.99 -5.36
N ASP A 119 -8.49 -16.15 -6.65
CA ASP A 119 -7.52 -16.65 -7.63
C ASP A 119 -6.49 -15.54 -7.92
N SER A 120 -5.20 -15.84 -7.74
CA SER A 120 -4.13 -14.86 -7.93
C SER A 120 -3.74 -14.65 -9.40
N ARG A 121 -4.44 -15.30 -10.35
CA ARG A 121 -4.23 -15.09 -11.79
C ARG A 121 -4.61 -13.68 -12.22
N CYS A 122 -3.86 -13.15 -13.19
CA CYS A 122 -4.12 -11.84 -13.77
C CYS A 122 -5.52 -11.79 -14.41
N PRO A 123 -6.37 -10.82 -14.05
CA PRO A 123 -7.73 -10.72 -14.59
C PRO A 123 -7.74 -10.42 -16.10
N ILE A 124 -6.66 -9.84 -16.61
CA ILE A 124 -6.54 -9.41 -18.01
C ILE A 124 -6.09 -10.58 -18.91
N CYS A 125 -4.95 -11.21 -18.59
CA CYS A 125 -4.42 -12.28 -19.45
C CYS A 125 -4.83 -13.69 -19.03
N LYS A 126 -5.40 -13.85 -17.82
CA LYS A 126 -5.83 -15.12 -17.21
C LYS A 126 -4.79 -16.26 -17.16
N GLY A 127 -3.55 -16.00 -17.56
CA GLY A 127 -2.51 -17.02 -17.71
C GLY A 127 -1.54 -17.11 -16.53
N ARG A 128 -0.95 -15.98 -16.11
CA ARG A 128 0.04 -15.92 -15.02
C ARG A 128 -0.53 -15.26 -13.78
N HIS A 129 0.08 -15.55 -12.63
CA HIS A 129 -0.19 -14.82 -11.38
C HIS A 129 0.12 -13.33 -11.54
N GLU A 130 -0.73 -12.50 -10.96
CA GLU A 130 -0.60 -11.05 -11.03
C GLU A 130 0.37 -10.53 -9.97
N THR A 131 1.65 -10.48 -10.33
CA THR A 131 2.66 -9.71 -9.62
C THR A 131 2.62 -8.24 -10.06
N ASN A 132 3.23 -7.31 -9.29
CA ASN A 132 3.40 -5.92 -9.73
C ASN A 132 4.09 -5.84 -11.09
N LEU A 133 5.15 -6.61 -11.31
CA LEU A 133 5.84 -6.62 -12.59
C LEU A 133 4.93 -7.12 -13.72
N HIS A 134 4.08 -8.11 -13.45
CA HIS A 134 3.12 -8.62 -14.42
C HIS A 134 2.03 -7.60 -14.74
N ALA A 135 1.37 -7.04 -13.71
CA ALA A 135 0.32 -6.03 -13.84
C ALA A 135 0.83 -4.75 -14.51
N LEU A 136 2.07 -4.35 -14.25
CA LEU A 136 2.62 -3.12 -14.79
C LEU A 136 3.28 -3.30 -16.15
N TRP A 137 4.06 -4.37 -16.37
CA TRP A 137 4.99 -4.44 -17.50
C TRP A 137 4.93 -5.72 -18.34
N CYS A 138 4.75 -6.87 -17.71
CA CYS A 138 4.93 -8.17 -18.38
C CYS A 138 3.63 -8.78 -18.93
N CYS A 139 2.46 -8.25 -18.58
CA CYS A 139 1.18 -8.75 -19.08
C CYS A 139 1.11 -8.61 -20.63
N PRO A 140 0.85 -9.70 -21.38
CA PRO A 140 0.80 -9.68 -22.84
C PRO A 140 -0.20 -8.65 -23.40
N MET A 141 -1.36 -8.52 -22.75
CA MET A 141 -2.39 -7.56 -23.16
C MET A 141 -1.95 -6.10 -22.90
N LEU A 142 -1.20 -5.84 -21.83
CA LEU A 142 -0.59 -4.53 -21.62
C LEU A 142 0.49 -4.20 -22.66
N LYS A 143 1.27 -5.20 -23.11
CA LYS A 143 2.23 -4.99 -24.21
C LYS A 143 1.52 -4.50 -25.47
N LEU A 144 0.38 -5.09 -25.80
CA LEU A 144 -0.43 -4.67 -26.95
C LEU A 144 -0.92 -3.22 -26.78
N ILE A 145 -1.47 -2.88 -25.61
CA ILE A 145 -1.95 -1.53 -25.31
C ILE A 145 -0.81 -0.50 -25.41
N ARG A 146 0.40 -0.81 -24.94
CA ARG A 146 1.55 0.12 -25.01
C ARG A 146 1.97 0.45 -26.43
N VAL A 147 1.90 -0.53 -27.32
CA VAL A 147 2.17 -0.34 -28.76
C VAL A 147 1.10 0.56 -29.36
N ILE A 148 -0.17 0.31 -29.04
CA ILE A 148 -1.32 1.08 -29.56
C ILE A 148 -1.31 2.53 -29.04
N CYS A 149 -1.13 2.73 -27.73
CA CYS A 149 -1.19 4.04 -27.09
C CYS A 149 0.08 4.89 -27.29
N GLN A 150 1.10 4.37 -27.99
CA GLN A 150 2.40 5.05 -28.18
C GLN A 150 3.02 5.57 -26.87
N PHE A 151 2.71 4.94 -25.73
CA PHE A 151 3.03 5.42 -24.40
C PHE A 151 4.53 5.71 -24.21
N MET A 152 5.39 4.95 -24.90
CA MET A 152 6.84 5.14 -24.86
C MET A 152 7.40 6.22 -25.80
N LYS A 153 6.61 6.76 -26.75
CA LYS A 153 7.09 7.82 -27.64
C LYS A 153 7.32 9.14 -26.91
N GLY A 154 6.55 9.41 -25.85
CA GLY A 154 6.71 10.60 -25.01
C GLY A 154 7.88 10.56 -24.02
N LEU A 155 8.50 9.41 -23.79
CA LEU A 155 9.66 9.26 -22.90
C LEU A 155 11.01 9.45 -23.62
N LYS A 156 10.99 9.75 -24.93
CA LYS A 156 12.18 9.94 -25.77
C LYS A 156 12.64 11.40 -25.95
N SER A 157 12.05 12.35 -25.24
CA SER A 157 12.61 13.68 -25.01
C SER A 157 12.83 13.79 -23.50
N GLU A 158 14.02 13.85 -22.96
CA GLU A 158 15.07 14.85 -23.18
C GLU A 158 16.44 14.18 -23.00
N GLY A 159 17.35 14.44 -23.94
CA GLY A 159 18.78 14.20 -23.77
C GLY A 159 19.44 15.34 -23.00
#